data_AF-A0A0B0Q0P5-F1
#
_entry.id   AF-A0A0B0Q0P5-F1
#
_cell.length_a   1.000
_cell.length_b   1.000
_cell.length_c   1.000
_cell.angle_alpha   90.00
_cell.angle_beta   90.00
_cell.angle_gamma   90.00
#
_symmetry.space_group_name_H-M   'P 1'
#
loop_
_entity.id
_entity.type
_entity.pdbx_description
1 polymer ?
#
loop_
_entity_poly.entity_id
_entity_poly.type
_entity_poly.pdbx_seq_one_letter_code
_entity_poly.pdbx_strand_id
1 'polypeptide(L)'
;MTTETLLSQQQAVIAEVLEAYPDKAKKSRAKHLGVDAPDGVKGACDSTKSNKQTIPGVMSQRGCAYAGSKGVVWGPIKDMVHISHGPIGCGQYSRAGRRNY
;
A
#
# COMPACT_ATOMS: atom_id res chain seq x y z
N MET A 1 -12.36 3.83 27.96
CA MET A 1 -10.92 3.88 27.63
C MET A 1 -10.55 5.33 27.38
N THR A 2 -9.56 5.87 28.08
CA THR A 2 -9.08 7.25 27.86
C THR A 2 -8.16 7.29 26.64
N THR A 3 -8.11 8.41 25.94
CA THR A 3 -7.29 8.59 24.72
C THR A 3 -5.80 8.32 24.94
N GLU A 4 -5.26 8.66 26.12
CA GLU A 4 -3.87 8.38 26.50
C GLU A 4 -3.57 6.88 26.60
N THR A 5 -4.52 6.08 27.11
CA THR A 5 -4.35 4.62 27.19
C THR A 5 -4.28 3.98 25.81
N LEU A 6 -5.05 4.49 24.84
CA LEU A 6 -5.08 3.95 23.48
C LEU A 6 -3.78 4.24 22.72
N LEU A 7 -3.22 5.45 22.86
CA LEU A 7 -1.96 5.82 22.20
C LEU A 7 -0.81 4.91 22.66
N SER A 8 -0.71 4.67 23.97
CA SER A 8 0.32 3.78 24.54
C SER A 8 0.19 2.33 24.02
N GLN A 9 -1.04 1.81 23.92
CA GLN A 9 -1.31 0.48 23.39
C GLN A 9 -0.95 0.38 21.90
N GLN A 10 -1.29 1.39 21.10
CA GLN A 10 -0.97 1.42 19.67
C GLN A 10 0.54 1.45 19.42
N GLN A 11 1.29 2.23 20.20
CA GLN A 11 2.74 2.27 20.12
C GLN A 11 3.39 0.93 20.52
N ALA A 12 2.88 0.29 21.57
CA ALA A 12 3.35 -1.03 22.00
C ALA A 12 3.15 -2.10 20.90
N VAL A 13 1.97 -2.12 20.28
CA VAL A 13 1.68 -3.06 19.16
C VAL A 13 2.60 -2.80 17.96
N ILE A 14 2.88 -1.54 17.62
CA ILE A 14 3.82 -1.23 16.53
C ILE A 14 5.23 -1.75 16.87
N ALA A 15 5.68 -1.61 18.12
CA ALA A 15 6.98 -2.10 18.54
C ALA A 15 7.07 -3.64 18.45
N GLU A 16 6.06 -4.35 18.97
CA GLU A 16 5.95 -5.81 18.91
C GLU A 16 6.01 -6.33 17.46
N VAL A 17 5.22 -5.75 16.55
CA VAL A 17 5.21 -6.13 15.14
C VAL A 17 6.57 -5.88 14.48
N LEU A 18 7.27 -4.81 14.87
CA LEU A 18 8.58 -4.48 14.31
C LEU A 18 9.70 -5.42 14.77
N GLU A 19 9.55 -6.13 15.88
CA GLU A 19 10.53 -7.10 16.37
C GLU A 19 10.66 -8.35 15.49
N ALA A 20 9.58 -8.72 14.79
CA ALA A 20 9.60 -9.86 13.87
C ALA A 20 10.46 -9.62 12.60
N TYR A 21 10.83 -8.36 12.31
CA TYR A 21 11.58 -8.02 11.10
C TYR A 21 13.10 -8.01 11.32
N PRO A 22 13.89 -8.44 10.32
CA PRO A 22 15.34 -8.19 10.30
C PRO A 22 15.68 -6.71 10.36
N ASP A 23 16.83 -6.33 10.91
CA ASP A 23 17.22 -4.94 11.21
C ASP A 23 17.02 -3.95 10.05
N LYS A 24 17.37 -4.35 8.82
CA LYS A 24 17.21 -3.51 7.63
C LYS A 24 15.72 -3.26 7.32
N ALA A 25 14.91 -4.31 7.40
CA ALA A 25 13.47 -4.22 7.16
C ALA A 25 12.78 -3.45 8.29
N LYS A 26 13.16 -3.72 9.55
CA LYS A 26 12.68 -3.01 10.74
C LYS A 26 12.88 -1.50 10.63
N LYS A 27 14.10 -1.04 10.33
CA LYS A 27 14.42 0.39 10.13
C LYS A 27 13.63 1.05 9.00
N SER A 28 13.29 0.30 7.96
CA SER A 28 12.50 0.81 6.83
C SER A 28 11.00 0.84 7.16
N ARG A 29 10.47 -0.23 7.76
CA ARG A 29 9.05 -0.37 8.16
C ARG A 29 8.65 0.60 9.26
N ALA A 30 9.54 0.88 10.22
CA ALA A 30 9.30 1.86 11.28
C ALA A 30 8.91 3.25 10.74
N LYS A 31 9.41 3.62 9.56
CA LYS A 31 9.08 4.89 8.90
C LYS A 31 7.71 4.88 8.23
N HIS A 32 7.05 3.74 8.09
CA HIS A 32 5.77 3.58 7.38
C HIS A 32 4.63 3.21 8.33
N LEU A 33 4.88 3.18 9.64
CA LEU A 33 3.90 2.93 10.69
C LEU A 33 3.89 4.13 11.63
N GLY A 34 2.72 4.63 11.97
CA GLY A 34 2.54 5.78 12.84
C GLY A 34 1.18 5.71 13.52
N VAL A 35 1.06 6.42 14.63
CA VAL A 35 -0.20 6.60 15.37
C VAL A 35 -0.75 7.98 15.01
N ASP A 36 -2.02 8.04 14.65
CA ASP A 36 -2.65 9.29 14.23
C ASP A 36 -2.99 10.20 15.42
N ALA A 37 -2.66 11.48 15.23
CA ALA A 37 -2.93 12.63 16.08
C ALA A 37 -4.31 13.29 15.83
N PRO A 38 -5.34 13.30 16.71
CA PRO A 38 -6.57 14.05 16.40
C PRO A 38 -6.34 15.56 16.22
N ASP A 39 -5.29 16.12 16.83
CA ASP A 39 -4.88 17.53 16.73
C ASP A 39 -3.84 17.78 15.62
N GLY A 40 -3.46 16.75 14.87
CA GLY A 40 -2.52 16.85 13.75
C GLY A 40 -3.17 17.38 12.47
N VAL A 41 -2.36 17.91 11.54
CA VAL A 41 -2.86 18.32 10.22
C VAL A 41 -3.43 17.10 9.49
N LYS A 42 -4.76 17.06 9.34
CA LYS A 42 -5.44 15.98 8.61
C LYS A 42 -4.89 15.86 7.19
N GLY A 43 -4.28 14.72 6.89
CA GLY A 43 -3.67 14.41 5.59
C GLY A 43 -2.16 14.61 5.53
N ALA A 44 -1.54 15.23 6.54
CA ALA A 44 -0.10 15.25 6.70
C ALA A 44 0.33 14.05 7.56
N CYS A 45 0.81 13.02 6.89
CA CYS A 45 1.58 11.93 7.46
C CYS A 45 2.91 12.47 8.06
N ASP A 46 2.89 13.33 9.09
CA ASP A 46 4.09 14.08 9.50
C ASP A 46 5.25 13.18 9.97
N SER A 47 4.95 11.97 10.46
CA SER A 47 5.96 10.97 10.83
C SER A 47 6.10 9.81 9.84
N THR A 48 5.10 9.55 8.98
CA THR A 48 5.09 8.37 8.11
C THR A 48 5.47 8.69 6.68
N LYS A 49 6.44 7.95 6.15
CA LYS A 49 6.89 8.04 4.77
C LYS A 49 5.99 7.17 3.89
N SER A 50 5.64 7.67 2.73
CA SER A 50 4.87 6.94 1.71
C SER A 50 5.59 7.03 0.36
N ASN A 51 5.04 6.35 -0.66
CA ASN A 51 5.59 6.31 -2.02
C ASN A 51 7.10 5.93 -2.11
N LYS A 52 7.53 4.99 -1.26
CA LYS A 52 8.86 4.35 -1.33
C LYS A 52 8.75 2.93 -1.85
N GLN A 53 9.87 2.39 -2.35
CA GLN A 53 9.96 1.02 -2.85
C GLN A 53 9.55 0.00 -1.77
N THR A 54 8.86 -1.04 -2.22
CA THR A 54 8.47 -2.15 -1.36
C THR A 54 9.71 -2.95 -0.92
N ILE A 55 9.75 -3.37 0.34
CA ILE A 55 10.82 -4.24 0.86
C ILE A 55 10.63 -5.66 0.28
N PRO A 56 11.68 -6.33 -0.23
CA PRO A 56 11.56 -7.69 -0.74
C PRO A 56 11.05 -8.67 0.33
N GLY A 57 10.19 -9.62 -0.07
CA GLY A 57 9.76 -10.73 0.80
C GLY A 57 8.69 -10.41 1.86
N VAL A 58 8.18 -9.17 1.94
CA VAL A 58 7.22 -8.76 2.98
C VAL A 58 5.74 -8.93 2.59
N MET A 59 5.44 -9.68 1.52
CA MET A 59 4.08 -9.92 1.00
C MET A 59 3.24 -8.64 0.88
N SER A 60 3.75 -7.66 0.14
CA SER A 60 3.06 -6.38 -0.07
C SER A 60 1.78 -6.55 -0.89
N GLN A 61 0.77 -5.75 -0.55
CA GLN A 61 -0.53 -5.70 -1.23
C GLN A 61 -0.53 -4.81 -2.48
N ARG A 62 0.63 -4.31 -2.92
CA ARG A 62 0.74 -3.44 -4.10
C ARG A 62 0.68 -4.25 -5.39
N GLY A 63 0.09 -3.65 -6.42
CA GLY A 63 0.22 -4.08 -7.81
C GLY A 63 1.42 -3.45 -8.53
N CYS A 64 1.35 -3.38 -9.85
CA CYS A 64 2.38 -2.80 -10.72
C CYS A 64 1.83 -1.64 -11.57
N ALA A 65 2.73 -0.92 -12.26
CA ALA A 65 2.34 0.21 -13.12
C ALA A 65 1.37 -0.20 -14.25
N TYR A 66 1.51 -1.39 -14.84
CA TYR A 66 0.55 -1.92 -15.82
C TYR A 66 -0.87 -2.05 -15.24
N ALA A 67 -1.02 -2.52 -14.00
CA ALA A 67 -2.32 -2.61 -13.35
C ALA A 67 -2.94 -1.21 -13.18
N GLY A 68 -2.15 -0.21 -12.79
CA GLY A 68 -2.59 1.19 -12.68
C GLY A 68 -2.94 1.84 -14.03
N SER A 69 -2.17 1.57 -15.08
CA SER A 69 -2.43 2.12 -16.41
C SER A 69 -3.59 1.40 -17.11
N LYS A 70 -3.39 0.12 -17.48
CA LYS A 70 -4.38 -0.66 -18.25
C LYS A 70 -5.59 -1.04 -17.41
N GLY A 71 -5.36 -1.56 -16.21
CA GLY A 71 -6.44 -2.10 -15.37
C GLY A 71 -7.37 -1.04 -14.79
N VAL A 72 -6.85 0.16 -14.53
CA VAL A 72 -7.60 1.23 -13.85
C VAL A 72 -7.97 2.39 -14.78
N VAL A 73 -7.00 2.99 -15.48
CA VAL A 73 -7.24 4.23 -16.24
C VAL A 73 -7.70 3.97 -17.67
N TRP A 74 -6.99 3.15 -18.44
CA TRP A 74 -7.28 2.92 -19.85
C TRP A 74 -8.42 1.91 -20.07
N GLY A 75 -8.43 0.81 -19.33
CA GLY A 75 -9.37 -0.30 -19.51
C GLY A 75 -10.87 0.07 -19.49
N PRO A 76 -11.33 1.08 -18.73
CA PRO A 76 -12.74 1.51 -18.76
C PRO A 76 -13.17 2.28 -20.02
N ILE A 77 -12.25 2.67 -20.91
CA ILE A 77 -12.63 3.33 -22.17
C ILE A 77 -13.19 2.28 -23.12
N LYS A 78 -14.52 2.25 -23.23
CA LYS A 78 -15.32 1.14 -23.78
C LYS A 78 -15.26 0.96 -25.30
N ASP A 79 -14.92 2.02 -26.01
CA ASP A 79 -14.91 2.13 -27.48
C ASP A 79 -13.50 2.09 -28.06
N MET A 80 -12.51 1.67 -27.26
CA MET A 80 -11.14 1.44 -27.71
C MET A 80 -10.67 0.03 -27.39
N VAL A 81 -9.83 -0.52 -28.27
CA VAL A 81 -9.18 -1.81 -28.03
C VAL A 81 -7.86 -1.59 -27.29
N HIS A 82 -7.79 -2.06 -26.04
CA HIS A 82 -6.57 -1.97 -25.22
C HIS A 82 -5.74 -3.24 -25.33
N ILE A 83 -4.69 -3.22 -26.15
CA ILE A 83 -3.80 -4.36 -26.35
C ILE A 83 -2.81 -4.48 -25.19
N SER A 84 -2.83 -5.61 -24.50
CA SER A 84 -1.82 -5.94 -23.49
C SER A 84 -0.60 -6.55 -24.18
N HIS A 85 0.38 -5.71 -24.53
CA HIS A 85 1.56 -6.14 -25.26
C HIS A 85 2.59 -6.82 -24.34
N GLY A 86 2.78 -8.13 -24.53
CA GLY A 86 3.68 -8.95 -23.72
C GLY A 86 3.15 -10.39 -23.57
N PRO A 87 3.69 -11.16 -22.61
CA PRO A 87 3.20 -12.50 -22.30
C PRO A 87 1.74 -12.51 -21.82
N ILE A 88 1.09 -13.67 -21.90
CA ILE A 88 -0.35 -13.85 -21.65
C ILE A 88 -0.81 -13.47 -20.22
N GLY A 89 0.06 -13.59 -19.22
CA GLY A 89 -0.32 -13.49 -17.80
C GLY A 89 -1.00 -12.18 -17.42
N CYS A 90 -0.39 -11.04 -17.75
CA CYS A 90 -0.91 -9.72 -17.37
C CYS A 90 -2.32 -9.46 -17.93
N GLY A 91 -2.54 -9.85 -19.19
CA GLY A 91 -3.84 -9.70 -19.86
C GLY A 91 -4.92 -10.57 -19.24
N GLN A 92 -4.60 -11.84 -18.95
CA GLN A 92 -5.56 -12.80 -18.41
C GLN A 92 -5.97 -12.47 -16.97
N TYR A 93 -5.03 -12.20 -16.07
CA TYR A 93 -5.36 -11.89 -14.67
C TYR A 93 -6.06 -10.53 -14.51
N SER A 94 -5.92 -9.62 -15.47
CA SER A 94 -6.60 -8.32 -15.49
C SER A 94 -7.88 -8.30 -16.33
N ARG A 95 -8.32 -9.45 -16.87
CA ARG A 95 -9.52 -9.54 -17.70
C ARG A 95 -10.77 -9.57 -16.82
N ALA A 96 -11.63 -8.56 -16.94
CA ALA A 96 -12.91 -8.47 -16.24
C ALA A 96 -12.85 -8.57 -14.70
N GLY A 97 -11.67 -8.52 -14.08
CA GLY A 97 -11.53 -8.57 -12.62
C GLY A 97 -11.92 -7.27 -11.92
N ARG A 98 -11.75 -6.12 -12.59
CA ARG A 98 -12.30 -4.84 -12.15
C ARG A 98 -13.67 -4.64 -12.79
N ARG A 99 -14.68 -4.35 -11.97
CA ARG A 99 -16.04 -4.01 -12.40
C ARG A 99 -16.06 -2.63 -13.04
N ASN A 100 -15.58 -2.57 -14.28
CA ASN A 100 -15.78 -1.44 -15.16
C ASN A 100 -17.25 -1.49 -15.61
N TYR A 101 -17.95 -0.37 -15.48
CA TYR A 101 -19.40 -0.20 -15.67
C TYR A 101 -20.00 -1.01 -16.83
#